data_AF-A0A1V6KEE2-F1
#
_entry.id   AF-A0A1V6KEE2-F1
#
_cell.length_a   1.000
_cell.length_b   1.000
_cell.length_c   1.000
_cell.angle_alpha   90.00
_cell.angle_beta   90.00
_cell.angle_gamma   90.00
#
_symmetry.space_group_name_H-M   'P 1'
#
loop_
_entity.id
_entity.type
_entity.pdbx_description
1 polymer ?
#
loop_
_entity_poly.entity_id
_entity_poly.type
_entity_poly.pdbx_seq_one_letter_code
_entity_poly.pdbx_strand_id
1 'polypeptide(L)'
;MEQNLEKAKEELSSFKRKAKDADGRSTMESMQRQALEITDRYHVTGLLDIDIEEEENRFKVSARKNFPAIEEAKTRFGKQILFTDRESLATGEVIDIYLDRYIVEDTFRITKSDKWVKMDPVFHWTDSKIRVHALTCMIALLLVRVAHKRARANGFIHGTERMLELLSSINTAILLYPKSTKAVRIRCSISKEQEVLLTALNCQIPYGM
;
A
#
# COMPACT_ATOMS: atom_id res chain seq x y z
N MET A 1 -2.37 6.47 16.06
CA MET A 1 -1.40 6.57 17.18
C MET A 1 -0.90 5.20 17.62
N GLU A 2 -1.77 4.27 18.02
CA GLU A 2 -1.33 2.94 18.49
C GLU A 2 -0.50 2.16 17.45
N GLN A 3 -0.93 2.14 16.18
CA GLN A 3 -0.17 1.53 15.10
C GLN A 3 1.22 2.18 14.90
N ASN A 4 1.32 3.50 15.08
CA ASN A 4 2.59 4.22 14.97
C ASN A 4 3.50 3.92 16.15
N LEU A 5 2.93 3.79 17.37
CA LEU A 5 3.68 3.37 18.55
C LEU A 5 4.23 1.94 18.39
N GLU A 6 3.47 1.04 17.75
CA GLU A 6 3.94 -0.32 17.51
C GLU A 6 5.06 -0.38 16.47
N LYS A 7 4.91 0.32 15.34
CA LYS A 7 5.98 0.45 14.33
C LYS A 7 7.25 1.11 14.90
N ALA A 8 7.08 2.16 15.69
CA ALA A 8 8.20 2.81 16.37
C ALA A 8 8.91 1.86 17.34
N LYS A 9 8.17 1.01 18.08
CA LYS A 9 8.73 -0.02 18.95
C LYS A 9 9.49 -1.09 18.18
N GLU A 10 8.96 -1.56 17.06
CA GLU A 10 9.64 -2.53 16.19
C GLU A 10 10.97 -1.96 15.68
N GLU A 11 10.95 -0.72 15.19
CA GLU A 11 12.16 -0.05 14.71
C GLU A 11 13.15 0.22 15.85
N LEU A 12 12.69 0.68 17.01
CA LEU A 12 13.52 0.84 18.21
C LEU A 12 14.09 -0.50 18.70
N SER A 13 13.38 -1.62 18.53
CA SER A 13 13.89 -2.96 18.84
C SER A 13 15.02 -3.36 17.89
N SER A 14 14.87 -3.06 16.59
CA SER A 14 15.95 -3.27 15.62
C SER A 14 17.17 -2.38 15.91
N PHE A 15 16.92 -1.13 16.34
CA PHE A 15 17.95 -0.17 16.75
C PHE A 15 18.70 -0.62 18.01
N LYS A 16 17.98 -1.12 19.04
CA LYS A 16 18.57 -1.72 20.25
C LYS A 16 19.59 -2.80 19.93
N ARG A 17 19.28 -3.67 18.96
CA ARG A 17 20.19 -4.74 18.54
C ARG A 17 21.47 -4.17 17.92
N LYS A 18 21.35 -3.15 17.07
CA LYS A 18 22.51 -2.49 16.44
C LYS A 18 23.35 -1.69 17.45
N ALA A 19 22.71 -1.03 18.42
CA ALA A 19 23.38 -0.24 19.46
C ALA A 19 24.23 -1.11 20.41
N LYS A 20 23.85 -2.39 20.59
CA LYS A 20 24.61 -3.38 21.36
C LYS A 20 25.88 -3.84 20.65
N ASP A 21 25.88 -3.83 19.31
CA ASP A 21 26.99 -4.22 18.45
C ASP A 21 27.72 -2.98 17.87
N ALA A 22 27.58 -1.82 18.51
CA ALA A 22 28.13 -0.57 18.01
C ALA A 22 29.67 -0.55 18.11
N ASP A 23 30.33 -0.25 17.00
CA ASP A 23 31.77 0.06 17.01
C ASP A 23 32.02 1.33 17.82
N GLY A 24 33.20 1.41 18.47
CA GLY A 24 33.66 2.54 19.32
C GLY A 24 33.78 3.91 18.65
N ARG A 25 33.16 4.10 17.48
CA ARG A 25 32.96 5.39 16.79
C ARG A 25 31.61 6.04 17.12
N SER A 26 30.69 5.30 17.73
CA SER A 26 29.36 5.81 18.08
C SER A 26 29.41 6.58 19.39
N THR A 27 28.97 7.85 19.38
CA THR A 27 28.84 8.67 20.60
C THR A 27 27.43 8.59 21.18
N MET A 28 27.30 8.84 22.48
CA MET A 28 25.99 8.93 23.15
C MET A 28 25.04 9.93 22.45
N GLU A 29 25.55 11.09 22.01
CA GLU A 29 24.78 12.09 21.27
C GLU A 29 24.26 11.56 19.93
N SER A 30 25.07 10.79 19.20
CA SER A 30 24.65 10.17 17.92
C SER A 30 23.53 9.15 18.13
N MET A 31 23.62 8.35 19.21
CA MET A 31 22.59 7.36 19.56
C MET A 31 21.28 8.03 19.99
N GLN A 32 21.35 9.12 20.77
CA GLN A 32 20.18 9.92 21.14
C GLN A 32 19.52 10.55 19.91
N ARG A 33 20.31 11.10 18.99
CA ARG A 33 19.79 11.69 17.75
C ARG A 33 19.06 10.66 16.90
N GLN A 34 19.63 9.46 16.73
CA GLN A 34 18.99 8.38 15.97
C GLN A 34 17.69 7.91 16.64
N ALA A 35 17.67 7.81 17.97
CA ALA A 35 16.45 7.47 18.71
C ALA A 35 15.35 8.53 18.52
N LEU A 36 15.71 9.81 18.56
CA LEU A 36 14.80 10.92 18.28
C LEU A 36 14.27 10.91 16.85
N GLU A 37 15.13 10.68 15.85
CA GLU A 37 14.74 10.56 14.45
C GLU A 37 13.73 9.43 14.24
N ILE A 38 13.90 8.29 14.92
CA ILE A 38 12.93 7.19 14.88
C ILE A 38 11.59 7.63 15.47
N THR A 39 11.58 8.29 16.64
CA THR A 39 10.33 8.75 17.25
C THR A 39 9.62 9.83 16.45
N ASP A 40 10.37 10.73 15.82
CA ASP A 40 9.85 11.83 15.02
C ASP A 40 9.20 11.31 13.72
N ARG A 41 9.85 10.35 13.06
CA ARG A 41 9.33 9.71 11.84
C ARG A 41 7.93 9.12 12.02
N TYR A 42 7.63 8.58 13.19
CA TYR A 42 6.32 8.02 13.51
C TYR A 42 5.38 9.00 14.25
N HIS A 43 5.83 10.23 14.48
CA HIS A 43 5.13 11.26 15.24
C HIS A 43 4.74 10.79 16.66
N VAL A 44 5.65 10.08 17.33
CA VAL A 44 5.47 9.56 18.70
C VAL A 44 6.47 10.15 19.70
N THR A 45 7.14 11.25 19.32
CA THR A 45 8.04 12.01 20.20
C THR A 45 7.33 12.40 21.49
N GLY A 46 7.95 12.11 22.63
CA GLY A 46 7.38 12.37 23.96
C GLY A 46 6.33 11.34 24.43
N LEU A 47 5.93 10.38 23.59
CA LEU A 47 5.05 9.27 24.00
C LEU A 47 5.83 8.03 24.45
N LEU A 48 7.13 8.00 24.15
CA LEU A 48 8.06 6.96 24.54
C LEU A 48 9.20 7.59 25.33
N ASP A 49 9.44 7.06 26.53
CA ASP A 49 10.61 7.39 27.34
C ASP A 49 11.77 6.50 26.88
N ILE A 50 12.84 7.11 26.40
CA ILE A 50 14.02 6.41 25.88
C ILE A 50 15.20 6.68 26.80
N ASP A 51 15.69 5.62 27.44
CA ASP A 51 16.91 5.67 28.25
C ASP A 51 18.05 5.01 27.47
N ILE A 52 19.21 5.67 27.41
CA ILE A 52 20.42 5.13 26.78
C ILE A 52 21.53 5.11 27.83
N GLU A 53 21.94 3.92 28.23
CA GLU A 53 23.06 3.68 29.15
C GLU A 53 24.29 3.23 28.34
N GLU A 54 25.47 3.75 28.68
CA GLU A 54 26.75 3.33 28.11
C GLU A 54 27.46 2.35 29.06
N GLU A 55 27.73 1.14 28.59
CA GLU A 55 28.42 0.09 29.34
C GLU A 55 29.58 -0.46 28.48
N GLU A 56 30.83 -0.26 28.89
CA GLU A 56 32.04 -0.88 28.31
C GLU A 56 32.03 -1.00 26.76
N ASN A 57 31.92 0.15 26.06
CA ASN A 57 31.81 0.27 24.59
C ASN A 57 30.52 -0.28 23.94
N ARG A 58 29.44 -0.46 24.71
CA ARG A 58 28.12 -0.85 24.20
C ARG A 58 27.05 0.10 24.72
N PHE A 59 26.02 0.31 23.91
CA PHE A 59 24.88 1.13 24.31
C PHE A 59 23.67 0.25 24.59
N LYS A 60 23.15 0.36 25.80
CA LYS A 60 21.91 -0.27 26.22
C LYS A 60 20.78 0.72 26.09
N VAL A 61 19.96 0.52 25.07
CA VAL A 61 18.79 1.37 24.79
C VAL A 61 17.55 0.72 25.39
N SER A 62 16.85 1.43 26.26
CA SER A 62 15.56 1.05 26.83
C SER A 62 14.48 2.00 26.30
N ALA A 63 13.28 1.49 26.04
CA ALA A 63 12.17 2.30 25.53
C ALA A 63 10.90 1.86 26.24
N ARG A 64 10.26 2.76 26.98
CA ARG A 64 9.04 2.51 27.74
C ARG A 64 7.93 3.45 27.26
N LYS A 65 6.67 3.01 27.37
CA LYS A 65 5.52 3.87 27.07
C LYS A 65 5.35 4.88 28.20
N ASN A 66 5.30 6.16 27.85
CA ASN A 66 4.94 7.21 28.79
C ASN A 66 3.40 7.27 28.87
N PHE A 67 2.83 6.48 29.78
CA PHE A 67 1.37 6.40 29.93
C PHE A 67 0.71 7.76 30.19
N PRO A 68 1.24 8.64 31.07
CA PRO A 68 0.71 9.99 31.25
C PRO A 68 0.66 10.81 29.97
N ALA A 69 1.77 10.86 29.21
CA ALA A 69 1.83 11.61 27.95
C ALA A 69 0.90 11.02 26.88
N ILE A 70 0.73 9.70 26.84
CA ILE A 70 -0.20 9.03 25.94
C ILE A 70 -1.65 9.41 26.28
N GLU A 71 -2.05 9.36 27.55
CA GLU A 71 -3.40 9.71 27.95
C GLU A 71 -3.69 11.20 27.72
N GLU A 72 -2.73 12.09 28.02
CA GLU A 72 -2.85 13.50 27.70
C GLU A 72 -3.02 13.72 26.19
N ALA A 73 -2.21 13.05 25.36
CA ALA A 73 -2.32 13.15 23.92
C ALA A 73 -3.67 12.66 23.39
N LYS A 74 -4.25 11.60 23.98
CA LYS A 74 -5.60 11.13 23.66
C LYS A 74 -6.68 12.18 23.96
N THR A 75 -6.55 12.99 25.02
CA THR A 75 -7.54 14.04 25.32
C THR A 75 -7.61 15.13 24.24
N ARG A 76 -6.53 15.32 23.47
CA ARG A 76 -6.44 16.29 22.38
C ARG A 76 -7.03 15.77 21.07
N PHE A 77 -7.39 14.49 20.98
CA PHE A 77 -7.99 13.93 19.78
C PHE A 77 -9.39 14.51 19.54
N GLY A 78 -9.64 14.90 18.28
CA GLY A 78 -10.97 15.29 17.86
C GLY A 78 -11.96 14.13 18.06
N LYS A 79 -13.18 14.47 18.47
CA LYS A 79 -14.28 13.49 18.53
C LYS A 79 -14.93 13.39 17.17
N GLN A 80 -15.05 12.17 16.67
CA GLN A 80 -15.77 11.90 15.43
C GLN A 80 -17.17 11.38 15.75
N ILE A 81 -18.20 12.08 15.28
CA ILE A 81 -19.60 11.72 15.51
C ILE A 81 -20.13 11.10 14.22
N LEU A 82 -20.65 9.87 14.32
CA LEU A 82 -21.28 9.15 13.23
C LEU A 82 -22.80 9.18 13.41
N PHE A 83 -23.52 9.53 12.34
CA PHE A 83 -24.98 9.46 12.28
C PHE A 83 -25.36 8.35 11.31
N THR A 84 -26.30 7.49 11.69
CA THR A 84 -26.82 6.43 10.84
C THR A 84 -28.31 6.24 11.10
N ASP A 85 -29.05 5.92 10.04
CA ASP A 85 -30.45 5.50 10.03
C ASP A 85 -30.60 3.97 10.19
N ARG A 86 -29.49 3.24 10.32
CA ARG A 86 -29.46 1.78 10.44
C ARG A 86 -29.55 1.34 11.90
N GLU A 87 -30.76 1.32 12.43
CA GLU A 87 -31.03 0.98 13.84
C GLU A 87 -30.74 -0.48 14.20
N SER A 88 -30.71 -1.39 13.22
CA SER A 88 -30.51 -2.83 13.45
C SER A 88 -29.05 -3.25 13.61
N LEU A 89 -28.08 -2.37 13.31
CA LEU A 89 -26.66 -2.71 13.37
C LEU A 89 -26.10 -2.45 14.77
N ALA A 90 -25.23 -3.33 15.24
CA ALA A 90 -24.48 -3.08 16.47
C ALA A 90 -23.53 -1.89 16.25
N THR A 91 -23.22 -1.15 17.32
CA THR A 91 -22.32 0.01 17.26
C THR A 91 -20.96 -0.33 16.65
N GLY A 92 -20.41 -1.51 16.95
CA GLY A 92 -19.16 -1.99 16.36
C GLY A 92 -19.24 -2.14 14.85
N GLU A 93 -20.32 -2.72 14.33
CA GLU A 93 -20.53 -2.90 12.88
C GLU A 93 -20.66 -1.55 12.15
N VAL A 94 -21.30 -0.56 12.78
CA VAL A 94 -21.38 0.81 12.23
C VAL A 94 -19.99 1.43 12.11
N ILE A 95 -19.13 1.23 13.12
CA ILE A 95 -17.74 1.70 13.10
C ILE A 95 -16.96 0.98 12.00
N ASP A 96 -17.06 -0.34 11.89
CA ASP A 96 -16.35 -1.13 10.88
C ASP A 96 -16.74 -0.70 9.46
N ILE A 97 -18.04 -0.54 9.18
CA ILE A 97 -18.53 -0.03 7.88
C ILE A 97 -17.97 1.36 7.58
N TYR A 98 -17.92 2.23 8.60
CA TYR A 98 -17.36 3.57 8.45
C TYR A 98 -15.87 3.53 8.11
N LEU A 99 -15.09 2.69 8.80
CA LEU A 99 -13.67 2.51 8.56
C LEU A 99 -13.40 1.88 7.18
N ASP A 100 -14.24 0.96 6.73
CA ASP A 100 -14.17 0.31 5.43
C ASP A 100 -14.45 1.27 4.25
N ARG A 101 -14.94 2.49 4.51
CA ARG A 101 -15.07 3.53 3.47
C ARG A 101 -13.75 3.79 2.75
N TYR A 102 -12.63 3.67 3.45
CA TYR A 102 -11.30 3.79 2.85
C TYR A 102 -11.08 2.81 1.69
N ILE A 103 -11.67 1.61 1.71
CA ILE A 103 -11.55 0.63 0.62
C ILE A 103 -12.14 1.18 -0.67
N VAL A 104 -13.23 1.92 -0.56
CA VAL A 104 -13.87 2.59 -1.71
C VAL A 104 -13.00 3.75 -2.20
N GLU A 105 -12.51 4.59 -1.30
CA GLU A 105 -11.60 5.70 -1.63
C GLU A 105 -10.32 5.20 -2.33
N ASP A 106 -9.72 4.13 -1.81
CA ASP A 106 -8.56 3.46 -2.40
C ASP A 106 -8.85 2.94 -3.82
N THR A 107 -10.05 2.41 -4.03
CA THR A 107 -10.50 1.95 -5.35
C THR A 107 -10.58 3.10 -6.34
N PHE A 108 -11.14 4.25 -5.95
CA PHE A 108 -11.24 5.43 -6.81
C PHE A 108 -9.90 6.13 -7.02
N ARG A 109 -8.87 5.87 -6.20
CA ARG A 109 -7.54 6.45 -6.41
C ARG A 109 -6.97 6.12 -7.80
N ILE A 110 -7.26 4.93 -8.34
CA ILE A 110 -6.81 4.56 -9.69
C ILE A 110 -7.42 5.44 -10.78
N THR A 111 -8.61 6.03 -10.55
CA THR A 111 -9.27 6.89 -11.55
C THR A 111 -8.57 8.24 -11.71
N LYS A 112 -7.66 8.56 -10.78
CA LYS A 112 -6.79 9.74 -10.81
C LYS A 112 -5.42 9.41 -11.41
N SER A 113 -5.16 8.14 -11.75
CA SER A 113 -3.91 7.75 -12.39
C SER A 113 -3.92 8.22 -13.84
N ASP A 114 -2.83 8.88 -14.25
CA ASP A 114 -2.64 9.25 -15.66
C ASP A 114 -2.52 8.05 -16.61
N LYS A 115 -2.27 6.85 -16.07
CA LYS A 115 -1.89 5.67 -16.86
C LYS A 115 -3.02 4.66 -17.07
N TRP A 116 -3.89 4.47 -16.10
CA TRP A 116 -4.79 3.30 -16.08
C TRP A 116 -6.25 3.62 -16.38
N VAL A 117 -6.87 4.46 -15.54
CA VAL A 117 -8.25 4.90 -15.69
C VAL A 117 -8.21 6.40 -15.50
N LYS A 118 -8.23 7.16 -16.59
CA LYS A 118 -8.08 8.61 -16.51
C LYS A 118 -9.45 9.27 -16.53
N MET A 119 -10.02 9.50 -15.35
CA MET A 119 -11.29 10.21 -15.20
C MET A 119 -11.11 11.73 -15.30
N ASP A 120 -9.95 12.23 -14.89
CA ASP A 120 -9.59 13.65 -14.91
C ASP A 120 -8.20 13.88 -15.55
N PRO A 121 -7.99 15.01 -16.25
CA PRO A 121 -9.00 15.97 -16.71
C PRO A 121 -9.85 15.45 -17.88
N VAL A 122 -11.10 15.93 -17.97
CA VAL A 122 -12.03 15.59 -19.07
C VAL A 122 -11.85 16.59 -20.22
N PHE A 123 -11.34 16.12 -21.36
CA PHE A 123 -11.11 16.96 -22.55
C PHE A 123 -12.33 17.02 -23.51
N HIS A 124 -13.52 16.66 -23.02
CA HIS A 124 -14.77 16.69 -23.79
C HIS A 124 -15.61 17.91 -23.40
N TRP A 125 -16.22 18.58 -24.37
CA TRP A 125 -16.98 19.83 -24.14
C TRP A 125 -18.51 19.66 -24.10
N THR A 126 -19.05 18.53 -24.56
CA THR A 126 -20.50 18.27 -24.49
C THR A 126 -20.83 17.33 -23.35
N ASP A 127 -21.95 17.60 -22.67
CA ASP A 127 -22.51 16.76 -21.62
C ASP A 127 -22.64 15.29 -22.04
N SER A 128 -23.06 15.04 -23.28
CA SER A 128 -23.16 13.68 -23.82
C SER A 128 -21.81 12.97 -23.87
N LYS A 129 -20.77 13.62 -24.37
CA LYS A 129 -19.42 13.03 -24.43
C LYS A 129 -18.77 12.89 -23.05
N ILE A 130 -19.03 13.83 -22.14
CA ILE A 130 -18.59 13.75 -20.74
C ILE A 130 -19.21 12.50 -20.08
N ARG A 131 -20.51 12.26 -20.25
CA ARG A 131 -21.19 11.06 -19.71
C ARG A 131 -20.63 9.75 -20.29
N VAL A 132 -20.38 9.71 -21.61
CA VAL A 132 -19.79 8.52 -22.26
C VAL A 132 -18.38 8.24 -21.74
N HIS A 133 -17.56 9.27 -21.57
CA HIS A 133 -16.23 9.14 -20.97
C HIS A 133 -16.30 8.60 -19.55
N ALA A 134 -17.13 9.21 -18.70
CA ALA A 134 -17.36 8.75 -17.33
C ALA A 134 -17.78 7.28 -17.27
N LEU A 135 -18.74 6.87 -18.11
CA LEU A 135 -19.18 5.49 -18.21
C LEU A 135 -18.04 4.54 -18.61
N THR A 136 -17.23 4.94 -19.59
CA THR A 136 -16.08 4.15 -20.06
C THR A 136 -15.06 3.95 -18.93
N CYS A 137 -14.74 5.01 -18.18
CA CYS A 137 -13.85 4.93 -17.02
C CYS A 137 -14.43 4.04 -15.90
N MET A 138 -15.74 4.09 -15.65
CA MET A 138 -16.38 3.20 -14.67
C MET A 138 -16.34 1.73 -15.10
N ILE A 139 -16.55 1.44 -16.40
CA ILE A 139 -16.42 0.08 -16.93
C ILE A 139 -14.97 -0.40 -16.80
N ALA A 140 -13.99 0.43 -17.14
CA ALA A 140 -12.57 0.10 -16.98
C ALA A 140 -12.22 -0.20 -15.52
N LEU A 141 -12.67 0.64 -14.59
CA LEU A 141 -12.49 0.44 -13.15
C LEU A 141 -13.10 -0.88 -12.68
N LEU A 142 -14.33 -1.18 -13.11
CA LEU A 142 -14.99 -2.45 -12.79
C LEU A 142 -14.18 -3.65 -13.27
N LEU A 143 -13.70 -3.62 -14.53
CA LEU A 143 -12.88 -4.69 -15.09
C LEU A 143 -11.59 -4.90 -14.29
N VAL A 144 -10.90 -3.82 -13.93
CA VAL A 144 -9.69 -3.88 -13.09
C VAL A 144 -9.99 -4.52 -11.74
N ARG A 145 -11.10 -4.16 -11.10
CA ARG A 145 -11.48 -4.71 -9.77
C ARG A 145 -11.88 -6.17 -9.85
N VAL A 146 -12.61 -6.58 -10.88
CA VAL A 146 -12.95 -7.98 -11.11
C VAL A 146 -11.68 -8.80 -11.37
N ALA A 147 -10.75 -8.30 -12.19
CA ALA A 147 -9.48 -8.96 -12.47
C ALA A 147 -8.64 -9.10 -11.19
N HIS A 148 -8.49 -8.02 -10.41
CA HIS A 148 -7.71 -8.06 -9.17
C HIS A 148 -8.31 -8.99 -8.12
N LYS A 149 -9.65 -8.98 -7.98
CA LYS A 149 -10.36 -9.89 -7.08
C LYS A 149 -10.12 -11.36 -7.46
N ARG A 150 -10.17 -11.69 -8.76
CA ARG A 150 -9.87 -13.05 -9.24
C ARG A 150 -8.41 -13.43 -9.00
N ALA A 151 -7.47 -12.53 -9.33
CA ALA A 151 -6.05 -12.77 -9.10
C ALA A 151 -5.76 -13.02 -7.61
N ARG A 152 -6.34 -12.21 -6.71
CA ARG A 152 -6.23 -12.35 -5.25
C ARG A 152 -6.77 -13.68 -4.75
N ALA A 153 -7.95 -14.09 -5.23
CA ALA A 153 -8.55 -15.38 -4.87
C ALA A 153 -7.65 -16.56 -5.28
N ASN A 154 -6.84 -16.40 -6.31
CA ASN A 154 -5.90 -17.40 -6.82
C ASN A 154 -4.44 -17.15 -6.35
N GLY A 155 -4.24 -16.45 -5.24
CA GLY A 155 -2.92 -16.34 -4.58
C GLY A 155 -2.05 -15.15 -4.99
N PHE A 156 -2.56 -14.20 -5.79
CA PHE A 156 -1.82 -12.98 -6.10
C PHE A 156 -1.78 -12.02 -4.89
N ILE A 157 -0.60 -11.77 -4.34
CA ILE A 157 -0.43 -11.01 -3.09
C ILE A 157 -0.28 -9.49 -3.26
N HIS A 158 -0.11 -8.98 -4.48
CA HIS A 158 0.23 -7.57 -4.71
C HIS A 158 -1.02 -6.68 -4.91
N GLY A 159 -0.81 -5.36 -4.85
CA GLY A 159 -1.85 -4.36 -5.10
C GLY A 159 -2.31 -4.29 -6.56
N THR A 160 -3.42 -3.59 -6.79
CA THR A 160 -4.02 -3.40 -8.13
C THR A 160 -3.06 -2.74 -9.11
N GLU A 161 -2.31 -1.73 -8.66
CA GLU A 161 -1.35 -1.00 -9.52
C GLU A 161 -0.23 -1.91 -10.01
N ARG A 162 0.39 -2.69 -9.10
CA ARG A 162 1.40 -3.68 -9.46
C ARG A 162 0.86 -4.72 -10.44
N MET A 163 -0.39 -5.16 -10.27
CA MET A 163 -1.04 -6.07 -11.22
C MET A 163 -1.07 -5.46 -12.63
N LEU A 164 -1.49 -4.18 -12.74
CA LEU A 164 -1.57 -3.50 -14.02
C LEU A 164 -0.21 -3.23 -14.64
N GLU A 165 0.81 -2.91 -13.85
CA GLU A 165 2.19 -2.79 -14.32
C GLU A 165 2.69 -4.11 -14.93
N LEU A 166 2.47 -5.22 -14.22
CA LEU A 166 2.86 -6.55 -14.69
C LEU A 166 2.15 -6.91 -15.99
N LEU A 167 0.85 -6.61 -16.10
CA LEU A 167 0.09 -6.86 -17.33
C LEU A 167 0.55 -5.95 -18.48
N SER A 168 0.81 -4.67 -18.21
CA SER A 168 1.22 -3.69 -19.21
C SER A 168 2.61 -3.94 -19.80
N SER A 169 3.46 -4.66 -19.08
CA SER A 169 4.82 -5.00 -19.50
C SER A 169 4.88 -6.31 -20.30
N ILE A 170 3.75 -7.03 -20.45
CA ILE A 170 3.69 -8.23 -21.29
C ILE A 170 3.57 -7.80 -22.75
N ASN A 171 4.62 -8.09 -23.51
CA ASN A 171 4.65 -7.83 -24.94
C ASN A 171 4.37 -9.12 -25.73
N THR A 172 3.57 -8.99 -26.79
CA THR A 172 3.35 -10.06 -27.78
C THR A 172 3.76 -9.56 -29.16
N ALA A 173 4.53 -10.35 -29.89
CA ALA A 173 4.85 -10.12 -31.29
C ALA A 173 3.92 -10.93 -32.19
N ILE A 174 3.57 -10.36 -33.34
CA ILE A 174 2.87 -11.08 -34.40
C ILE A 174 3.88 -11.29 -35.53
N LEU A 175 4.22 -12.55 -35.80
CA LEU A 175 5.12 -12.94 -36.88
C LEU A 175 4.31 -13.31 -38.13
N LEU A 176 4.65 -12.66 -39.24
CA LEU A 176 4.12 -12.96 -40.56
C LEU A 176 5.25 -13.54 -41.42
N TYR A 177 5.14 -14.82 -41.78
CA TYR A 177 6.16 -15.49 -42.59
C TYR A 177 5.87 -15.31 -44.08
N PRO A 178 6.88 -15.14 -44.95
CA PRO A 178 6.72 -14.85 -46.39
C PRO A 178 5.97 -15.90 -47.23
N LYS A 179 5.50 -17.00 -46.63
CA LYS A 179 4.79 -18.11 -47.31
C LYS A 179 3.61 -18.67 -46.49
N SER A 180 3.24 -18.02 -45.38
CA SER A 180 2.11 -18.42 -44.54
C SER A 180 1.03 -17.35 -44.60
N THR A 181 -0.21 -17.74 -44.84
CA THR A 181 -1.38 -16.85 -44.68
C THR A 181 -1.80 -16.69 -43.22
N LYS A 182 -1.25 -17.50 -42.30
CA LYS A 182 -1.54 -17.44 -40.87
C LYS A 182 -0.46 -16.64 -40.16
N ALA A 183 -0.89 -15.58 -39.47
CA ALA A 183 -0.07 -14.84 -38.52
C ALA A 183 0.11 -15.66 -37.24
N VAL A 184 1.35 -15.78 -36.75
CA VAL A 184 1.67 -16.50 -35.51
C VAL A 184 1.91 -15.47 -34.42
N ARG A 185 1.16 -15.57 -33.31
CA ARG A 185 1.37 -14.71 -32.15
C ARG A 185 2.33 -15.39 -31.18
N ILE A 186 3.46 -14.73 -30.92
CA ILE A 186 4.49 -15.20 -29.98
C ILE A 186 4.55 -14.21 -28.82
N ARG A 187 4.71 -14.73 -27.60
CA ARG A 187 4.91 -13.91 -26.41
C ARG A 187 6.42 -13.69 -26.19
N CYS A 188 6.80 -12.49 -25.79
CA CYS A 188 8.14 -12.22 -25.26
C CYS A 188 8.37 -12.95 -23.92
N SER A 189 9.61 -13.00 -23.46
CA SER A 189 9.93 -13.59 -22.15
C SER A 189 9.11 -12.91 -21.04
N ILE A 190 8.53 -13.73 -20.17
CA ILE A 190 7.75 -13.26 -19.01
C ILE A 190 8.51 -13.53 -17.72
N SER A 191 8.29 -12.69 -16.71
CA SER A 191 8.78 -12.94 -15.36
C SER A 191 7.93 -14.01 -14.66
N LYS A 192 8.50 -14.64 -13.63
CA LYS A 192 7.77 -15.59 -12.77
C LYS A 192 6.52 -14.96 -12.15
N GLU A 193 6.59 -13.67 -11.79
CA GLU A 193 5.44 -12.92 -11.26
C GLU A 193 4.32 -12.78 -12.28
N GLN A 194 4.65 -12.52 -13.55
CA GLN A 194 3.68 -12.43 -14.63
C GLN A 194 3.05 -13.79 -14.94
N GLU A 195 3.81 -14.88 -14.88
CA GLU A 195 3.29 -16.23 -15.08
C GLU A 195 2.26 -16.61 -14.01
N VAL A 196 2.58 -16.34 -12.73
CA VAL A 196 1.65 -16.53 -11.62
C VAL A 196 0.39 -15.69 -11.84
N LEU A 197 0.53 -14.43 -12.24
CA LEU A 197 -0.61 -13.55 -12.49
C LEU A 197 -1.50 -14.03 -13.65
N LEU A 198 -0.91 -14.42 -14.79
CA LEU A 198 -1.66 -14.93 -15.94
C LEU A 198 -2.39 -16.23 -15.60
N THR A 199 -1.75 -17.10 -14.83
CA THR A 199 -2.36 -18.33 -14.31
C THR A 199 -3.51 -18.00 -13.37
N ALA A 200 -3.32 -17.07 -12.44
CA ALA A 200 -4.34 -16.60 -11.51
C ALA A 200 -5.54 -15.92 -12.21
N LEU A 201 -5.35 -15.38 -13.42
CA LEU A 201 -6.40 -14.80 -14.25
C LEU A 201 -7.05 -15.82 -15.21
N ASN A 202 -6.61 -17.08 -15.21
CA ASN A 202 -7.04 -18.12 -16.15
C ASN A 202 -6.89 -17.71 -17.63
N CYS A 203 -5.83 -16.97 -17.95
CA CYS A 203 -5.56 -16.57 -19.33
C CYS A 203 -4.87 -17.70 -20.11
N GLN A 204 -5.25 -17.92 -21.37
CA GLN A 204 -4.48 -18.78 -22.27
C GLN A 204 -3.13 -18.12 -22.56
N ILE A 205 -2.05 -18.81 -22.17
CA ILE A 205 -0.68 -18.33 -22.29
C ILE A 205 -0.17 -18.72 -23.71
N PRO A 206 0.08 -17.77 -24.63
CA PRO A 206 0.55 -18.10 -25.99
C PRO A 206 1.90 -18.81 -25.96
N TYR A 207 2.36 -19.38 -27.07
CA TYR A 207 3.72 -19.95 -27.11
C TYR A 207 4.77 -18.85 -26.86
N GLY A 208 5.72 -19.14 -25.99
CA GLY A 208 6.89 -18.29 -25.76
C GLY A 208 7.90 -18.46 -26.89
N MET A 209 8.72 -17.43 -27.10
CA MET A 209 9.97 -17.55 -27.86
C MET A 209 10.99 -18.36 -27.07
#